data_AF-A0A6S6G072-F1
#
_entry.id   AF-A0A6S6G072-F1
#
_cell.length_a   1.000
_cell.length_b   1.000
_cell.length_c   1.000
_cell.angle_alpha   90.00
_cell.angle_beta   90.00
_cell.angle_gamma   90.00
#
_symmetry.space_group_name_H-M   'P 1'
#
loop_
_entity.id
_entity.type
_entity.pdbx_description
1 polymer ?
#
loop_
_entity_poly.entity_id
_entity_poly.type
_entity_poly.pdbx_seq_one_letter_code
_entity_poly.pdbx_strand_id
1 'polypeptide(L)'
;MKIARALPMILCAALAACGGAPVSNTVDAANMMANDLLDPAKEMARRWGTVFTDADLRVRAAKDLGYAIGPMTAGAPGTFAAKSDEQVIQLPRSPIKTRSTLEASGTKADLVDRYVFTFTSTGDDGRDSKSASDADKTPLRVLSGFLGRFDVQPTDPIKAAIKAMQPIDAALPGARIVFDPGPVADPKYKRDRSSMITIIRPGAKNPTQAQAAPDTATPDTVTRK
;
A
#
# COMPACT_ATOMS: atom_id res chain seq x y z
N MET A 1 12.81 -67.64 24.76
CA MET A 1 14.14 -67.15 25.20
C MET A 1 14.07 -65.64 25.41
N LYS A 2 14.54 -65.15 26.58
CA LYS A 2 14.70 -63.74 27.05
C LYS A 2 13.41 -62.90 27.13
N ILE A 3 12.70 -62.73 28.25
CA ILE A 3 12.96 -62.11 29.58
C ILE A 3 13.43 -60.64 29.55
N ALA A 4 12.63 -59.79 30.24
CA ALA A 4 12.98 -58.63 31.10
C ALA A 4 12.30 -57.31 30.66
N ARG A 5 11.32 -56.78 31.43
CA ARG A 5 11.44 -55.78 32.55
C ARG A 5 11.61 -54.34 32.01
N ALA A 6 11.04 -53.26 32.56
CA ALA A 6 10.25 -53.01 33.76
C ALA A 6 9.52 -51.64 33.68
N LEU A 7 8.43 -51.56 34.46
CA LEU A 7 7.71 -50.48 35.17
C LEU A 7 8.08 -48.97 35.13
N PRO A 8 7.11 -48.10 35.53
CA PRO A 8 7.09 -46.64 35.38
C PRO A 8 7.77 -45.90 36.56
N MET A 9 8.10 -44.62 36.38
CA MET A 9 8.42 -43.72 37.50
C MET A 9 7.37 -42.63 37.67
N ILE A 10 6.93 -42.53 38.92
CA ILE A 10 5.91 -41.69 39.53
C ILE A 10 6.63 -40.63 40.39
N LEU A 11 6.08 -39.40 40.42
CA LEU A 11 6.21 -38.35 41.46
C LEU A 11 7.65 -37.81 41.75
N CYS A 12 7.87 -36.59 42.24
CA CYS A 12 7.10 -35.83 43.22
C CYS A 12 7.50 -34.34 43.16
N ALA A 13 6.53 -33.46 43.42
CA ALA A 13 6.79 -32.08 43.82
C ALA A 13 7.51 -32.03 45.16
N ALA A 14 8.44 -31.09 45.33
CA ALA A 14 8.88 -30.63 46.63
C ALA A 14 9.09 -29.11 46.60
N LEU A 15 8.18 -28.42 47.28
CA LEU A 15 8.34 -27.07 47.80
C LEU A 15 9.62 -26.98 48.63
N ALA A 16 10.43 -25.95 48.37
CA ALA A 16 11.27 -25.34 49.38
C ALA A 16 11.05 -23.82 49.31
N ALA A 17 10.43 -23.28 50.35
CA ALA A 17 10.28 -21.85 50.59
C ALA A 17 11.51 -21.32 51.33
N CYS A 18 12.02 -20.14 50.99
CA CYS A 18 12.70 -19.27 51.96
C CYS A 18 12.87 -17.84 51.42
N GLY A 19 12.49 -16.85 52.24
CA GLY A 19 13.10 -15.52 52.24
C GLY A 19 12.31 -14.42 51.55
N GLY A 20 11.70 -13.54 52.35
CA GLY A 20 10.89 -12.42 51.87
C GLY A 20 11.68 -11.24 51.31
N ALA A 21 11.03 -10.53 50.39
CA ALA A 21 11.08 -9.08 50.17
C ALA A 21 9.77 -8.71 49.46
N PRO A 22 9.10 -7.58 49.80
CA PRO A 22 7.92 -7.16 49.05
C PRO A 22 8.42 -6.59 47.72
N VAL A 23 8.15 -7.27 46.61
CA VAL A 23 8.48 -6.75 45.28
C VAL A 23 7.20 -6.59 44.47
N SER A 24 6.82 -5.32 44.38
CA SER A 24 5.76 -4.75 43.58
C SER A 24 5.74 -5.24 42.12
N ASN A 25 4.53 -5.38 41.58
CA ASN A 25 4.14 -5.08 40.20
C ASN A 25 4.85 -5.81 39.03
N THR A 26 5.31 -7.06 39.17
CA THR A 26 5.90 -7.79 38.03
C THR A 26 4.92 -8.64 37.23
N VAL A 27 3.80 -9.07 37.83
CA VAL A 27 2.76 -9.83 37.11
C VAL A 27 1.97 -8.92 36.17
N ASP A 28 1.69 -7.68 36.58
CA ASP A 28 1.09 -6.66 35.70
C ASP A 28 2.07 -6.23 34.60
N ALA A 29 3.37 -6.07 34.88
CA ALA A 29 4.33 -5.69 33.85
C ALA A 29 4.53 -6.77 32.77
N ALA A 30 4.54 -8.05 33.14
CA ALA A 30 4.65 -9.16 32.18
C ALA A 30 3.36 -9.35 31.36
N ASN A 31 2.18 -9.19 31.98
CA ASN A 31 0.90 -9.22 31.26
C ASN A 31 0.67 -7.98 30.40
N MET A 32 1.20 -6.81 30.78
CA MET A 32 1.17 -5.60 29.95
C MET A 32 2.08 -5.72 28.73
N MET A 33 3.28 -6.33 28.86
CA MET A 33 4.14 -6.60 27.70
C MET A 33 3.60 -7.71 26.77
N ALA A 34 2.89 -8.70 27.31
CA ALA A 34 2.23 -9.73 26.50
C ALA A 34 0.97 -9.20 25.78
N ASN A 35 0.22 -8.28 26.39
CA ASN A 35 -0.96 -7.67 25.77
C ASN A 35 -0.64 -6.59 24.73
N ASP A 36 0.52 -5.92 24.81
CA ASP A 36 0.93 -4.95 23.78
C ASP A 36 1.29 -5.62 22.44
N LEU A 37 1.68 -6.91 22.48
CA LEU A 37 1.92 -7.75 21.29
C LEU A 37 0.63 -8.33 20.68
N LEU A 38 -0.53 -8.13 21.31
CA LEU A 38 -1.82 -8.71 20.91
C LEU A 38 -2.80 -7.71 20.30
N ASP A 39 -2.50 -6.40 20.27
CA ASP A 39 -3.38 -5.42 19.63
C ASP A 39 -3.24 -5.51 18.09
N PRO A 40 -4.24 -6.06 17.38
CA PRO A 40 -4.15 -6.23 15.93
C PRO A 40 -4.01 -4.90 15.19
N ALA A 41 -4.52 -3.80 15.75
CA ALA A 41 -4.42 -2.48 15.16
C ALA A 41 -3.00 -1.91 15.25
N LYS A 42 -2.32 -2.12 16.40
CA LYS A 42 -0.90 -1.73 16.55
C LYS A 42 0.00 -2.52 15.63
N GLU A 43 -0.20 -3.83 15.52
CA GLU A 43 0.58 -4.67 14.60
C GLU A 43 0.34 -4.28 13.14
N MET A 44 -0.90 -3.99 12.74
CA MET A 44 -1.18 -3.48 11.40
C MET A 44 -0.54 -2.12 11.15
N ALA A 45 -0.58 -1.19 12.11
CA ALA A 45 0.10 0.10 12.00
C ALA A 45 1.62 -0.07 11.87
N ARG A 46 2.22 -1.03 12.58
CA ARG A 46 3.64 -1.37 12.47
C ARG A 46 3.98 -1.88 11.07
N ARG A 47 3.20 -2.82 10.53
CA ARG A 47 3.37 -3.34 9.16
C ARG A 47 3.24 -2.23 8.13
N TRP A 48 2.24 -1.35 8.27
CA TRP A 48 2.13 -0.16 7.43
C TRP A 48 3.35 0.75 7.55
N GLY A 49 3.93 0.91 8.74
CA GLY A 49 5.21 1.61 8.93
C GLY A 49 6.31 1.07 8.02
N THR A 50 6.45 -0.27 7.92
CA THR A 50 7.47 -0.90 7.06
C THR A 50 7.30 -0.58 5.57
N VAL A 51 6.06 -0.39 5.10
CA VAL A 51 5.77 0.02 3.71
C VAL A 51 6.48 1.34 3.36
N PHE A 52 6.67 2.23 4.34
CA PHE A 52 7.21 3.57 4.12
C PHE A 52 8.68 3.74 4.48
N THR A 53 9.22 2.88 5.35
CA THR A 53 10.58 3.03 5.90
C THR A 53 11.57 1.96 5.42
N ASP A 54 11.10 0.80 4.93
CA ASP A 54 11.99 -0.27 4.48
C ASP A 54 12.30 -0.14 2.98
N ALA A 55 13.45 0.48 2.69
CA ALA A 55 13.89 0.73 1.32
C ALA A 55 14.19 -0.56 0.54
N ASP A 56 14.76 -1.57 1.19
CA ASP A 56 15.13 -2.83 0.53
C ASP A 56 13.89 -3.65 0.19
N LEU A 57 12.94 -3.75 1.12
CA LEU A 57 11.69 -4.46 0.90
C LEU A 57 10.85 -3.75 -0.16
N ARG A 58 10.84 -2.42 -0.19
CA ARG A 58 10.23 -1.62 -1.29
C ARG A 58 10.82 -1.99 -2.65
N VAL A 59 12.14 -1.95 -2.79
CA VAL A 59 12.80 -2.25 -4.07
C VAL A 59 12.50 -3.68 -4.51
N ARG A 60 12.50 -4.64 -3.58
CA ARG A 60 12.13 -6.04 -3.89
C ARG A 60 10.66 -6.16 -4.29
N ALA A 61 9.74 -5.55 -3.56
CA ALA A 61 8.30 -5.60 -3.84
C ALA A 61 7.96 -4.98 -5.21
N ALA A 62 8.62 -3.87 -5.56
CA ALA A 62 8.51 -3.26 -6.88
C ALA A 62 9.08 -4.18 -7.98
N LYS A 63 10.29 -4.72 -7.77
CA LYS A 63 10.98 -5.59 -8.73
C LYS A 63 10.19 -6.85 -9.04
N ASP A 64 9.58 -7.49 -8.04
CA ASP A 64 8.78 -8.70 -8.22
C ASP A 64 7.56 -8.49 -9.12
N LEU A 65 7.08 -7.24 -9.20
CA LEU A 65 5.99 -6.85 -10.07
C LEU A 65 6.46 -6.41 -11.45
N GLY A 66 7.77 -6.23 -11.66
CA GLY A 66 8.38 -5.78 -12.91
C GLY A 66 8.85 -4.32 -12.90
N TYR A 67 8.67 -3.59 -11.80
CA TYR A 67 9.11 -2.20 -11.68
C TYR A 67 10.56 -2.12 -11.20
N ALA A 68 11.44 -1.56 -12.02
CA ALA A 68 12.79 -1.18 -11.61
C ALA A 68 12.75 0.21 -10.95
N ILE A 69 12.76 0.27 -9.62
CA ILE A 69 12.82 1.53 -8.87
C ILE A 69 14.13 1.64 -8.09
N GLY A 70 14.83 2.77 -8.28
CA GLY A 70 16.08 3.06 -7.61
C GLY A 70 15.93 3.64 -6.19
N PRO A 71 17.05 4.05 -5.57
CA PRO A 71 17.00 4.85 -4.34
C PRO A 71 16.31 6.20 -4.59
N MET A 72 15.75 6.80 -3.53
CA MET A 72 15.17 8.14 -3.65
C MET A 72 16.27 9.18 -3.75
N THR A 73 16.23 9.97 -4.82
CA THR A 73 17.18 11.05 -5.08
C THR A 73 16.59 12.40 -4.71
N ALA A 74 17.42 13.31 -4.21
CA ALA A 74 16.99 14.66 -3.88
C ALA A 74 16.52 15.42 -5.14
N GLY A 75 15.40 16.13 -5.02
CA GLY A 75 14.85 17.01 -6.04
C GLY A 75 14.86 18.46 -5.57
N ALA A 76 13.68 19.08 -5.52
CA ALA A 76 13.50 20.40 -4.89
C ALA A 76 13.86 20.34 -3.39
N PRO A 77 14.18 21.49 -2.75
CA PRO A 77 14.55 21.53 -1.33
C PRO A 77 13.54 20.78 -0.44
N GLY A 78 14.04 19.80 0.31
CA GLY A 78 13.22 18.97 1.21
C GLY A 78 12.36 17.91 0.52
N THR A 79 12.62 17.60 -0.76
CA THR A 79 11.91 16.56 -1.50
C THR A 79 12.87 15.52 -2.06
N PHE A 80 12.45 14.26 -1.98
CA PHE A 80 13.14 13.10 -2.51
C PHE A 80 12.15 12.27 -3.32
N ALA A 81 12.59 11.75 -4.46
CA ALA A 81 11.75 10.93 -5.31
C ALA A 81 12.55 9.83 -6.00
N ALA A 82 11.87 8.73 -6.29
CA ALA A 82 12.31 7.67 -7.18
C ALA A 82 11.14 7.30 -8.09
N LYS A 83 11.40 7.06 -9.37
CA LYS A 83 10.39 6.65 -10.34
C LYS A 83 10.89 5.45 -11.11
N SER A 84 10.00 4.49 -11.35
CA SER A 84 10.28 3.35 -12.21
C SER A 84 10.17 3.73 -13.68
N ASP A 85 10.84 2.94 -14.52
CA ASP A 85 10.49 2.89 -15.93
C ASP A 85 9.03 2.43 -16.13
N GLU A 86 8.48 2.71 -17.31
CA GLU A 86 7.16 2.23 -17.68
C GLU A 86 7.18 0.73 -17.92
N GLN A 87 6.27 0.03 -17.25
CA GLN A 87 6.03 -1.39 -17.42
C GLN A 87 4.77 -1.60 -18.25
N VAL A 88 4.84 -2.50 -19.23
CA VAL A 88 3.67 -2.95 -19.99
C VAL A 88 3.12 -4.24 -19.41
N ILE A 89 1.88 -4.22 -18.96
CA ILE A 89 1.14 -5.37 -18.45
C ILE A 89 0.12 -5.78 -19.52
N GLN A 90 0.39 -6.90 -20.18
CA GLN A 90 -0.53 -7.52 -21.14
C GLN A 90 -1.03 -8.84 -20.61
N LEU A 91 -2.34 -8.96 -20.37
CA LEU A 91 -2.91 -10.25 -20.02
C LEU A 91 -3.03 -11.14 -21.26
N PRO A 92 -2.80 -12.46 -21.12
CA PRO A 92 -2.97 -13.40 -22.22
C PRO A 92 -4.36 -13.24 -22.84
N ARG A 93 -4.41 -13.07 -24.18
CA ARG A 93 -5.64 -12.95 -24.98
C ARG A 93 -6.50 -11.72 -24.70
N SER A 94 -6.09 -10.81 -23.81
CA SER A 94 -6.76 -9.51 -23.71
C SER A 94 -6.36 -8.64 -24.91
N PRO A 95 -7.28 -7.86 -25.49
CA PRO A 95 -6.91 -6.81 -26.45
C PRO A 95 -6.33 -5.56 -25.75
N ILE A 96 -6.54 -5.46 -24.43
CA ILE A 96 -6.20 -4.27 -23.64
C ILE A 96 -4.76 -4.37 -23.14
N LYS A 97 -3.99 -3.31 -23.42
CA LYS A 97 -2.64 -3.05 -22.90
C LYS A 97 -2.72 -2.07 -21.76
N THR A 98 -2.23 -2.45 -20.58
CA THR A 98 -2.09 -1.54 -19.45
C THR A 98 -0.62 -1.18 -19.27
N ARG A 99 -0.27 0.09 -19.51
CA ARG A 99 1.03 0.63 -19.17
C ARG A 99 1.01 1.18 -17.76
N SER A 100 2.07 0.99 -17.00
CA SER A 100 2.09 1.37 -15.60
C SER A 100 3.45 1.88 -15.14
N THR A 101 3.43 2.85 -14.24
CA THR A 101 4.63 3.38 -13.57
C THR A 101 4.41 3.39 -12.07
N LEU A 102 5.49 3.23 -11.31
CA LEU A 102 5.53 3.43 -9.87
C LEU A 102 6.42 4.63 -9.54
N GLU A 103 5.91 5.57 -8.76
CA GLU A 103 6.68 6.65 -8.16
C GLU A 103 6.64 6.55 -6.64
N ALA A 104 7.78 6.73 -5.98
CA ALA A 104 7.90 6.88 -4.54
C ALA A 104 8.45 8.27 -4.25
N SER A 105 7.78 9.04 -3.39
CA SER A 105 8.22 10.38 -3.00
C SER A 105 8.13 10.59 -1.50
N GLY A 106 8.95 11.50 -0.97
CA GLY A 106 9.01 11.79 0.45
C GLY A 106 9.89 12.97 0.82
N THR A 107 9.86 13.30 2.11
CA THR A 107 10.60 14.41 2.72
C THR A 107 12.05 14.06 3.08
N LYS A 108 12.40 12.77 3.08
CA LYS A 108 13.77 12.26 3.31
C LYS A 108 14.09 11.12 2.35
N ALA A 109 15.37 10.81 2.17
CA ALA A 109 15.82 9.74 1.27
C ALA A 109 15.40 8.33 1.74
N ASP A 110 15.27 8.14 3.04
CA ASP A 110 14.95 6.87 3.73
C ASP A 110 13.47 6.78 4.16
N LEU A 111 12.67 7.80 3.86
CA LEU A 111 11.27 7.88 4.28
C LEU A 111 10.38 8.20 3.08
N VAL A 112 9.58 7.21 2.67
CA VAL A 112 8.56 7.42 1.66
C VAL A 112 7.32 8.00 2.34
N ASP A 113 6.85 9.14 1.84
CA ASP A 113 5.57 9.72 2.24
C ASP A 113 4.44 9.24 1.34
N ARG A 114 4.77 8.90 0.08
CA ARG A 114 3.78 8.54 -0.93
C ARG A 114 4.31 7.54 -1.94
N TYR A 115 3.47 6.58 -2.29
CA TYR A 115 3.57 5.81 -3.52
C TYR A 115 2.46 6.21 -4.48
N VAL A 116 2.79 6.36 -5.76
CA VAL A 116 1.83 6.60 -6.84
C VAL A 116 2.02 5.53 -7.90
N PHE A 117 1.00 4.69 -8.07
CA PHE A 117 0.89 3.80 -9.22
C PHE A 117 -0.02 4.45 -10.24
N THR A 118 0.50 4.66 -11.45
CA THR A 118 -0.29 5.13 -12.59
C THR A 118 -0.54 3.96 -13.52
N PHE A 119 -1.75 3.87 -14.07
CA PHE A 119 -2.14 2.84 -15.03
C PHE A 119 -2.83 3.49 -16.22
N THR A 120 -2.28 3.36 -17.40
CA THR A 120 -2.88 3.81 -18.66
C THR A 120 -3.27 2.59 -19.48
N SER A 121 -4.57 2.36 -19.61
CA SER A 121 -5.12 1.27 -20.41
C SER A 121 -5.47 1.77 -21.81
N THR A 122 -5.19 0.94 -22.82
CA THR A 122 -5.42 1.22 -24.24
C THR A 122 -5.80 -0.04 -24.99
N GLY A 123 -6.44 0.09 -26.16
CA GLY A 123 -6.76 -1.05 -27.02
C GLY A 123 -8.10 -1.70 -26.66
N ASP A 124 -8.98 -0.99 -25.97
CA ASP A 124 -10.38 -1.39 -25.84
C ASP A 124 -11.04 -1.42 -27.22
N ASP A 125 -11.67 -2.54 -27.55
CA ASP A 125 -12.42 -2.71 -28.80
C ASP A 125 -13.93 -2.45 -28.60
N GLY A 126 -14.32 -2.01 -27.41
CA GLY A 126 -15.69 -1.70 -27.00
C GLY A 126 -16.53 -2.94 -26.69
N ARG A 127 -15.99 -4.16 -26.85
CA ARG A 127 -16.70 -5.40 -26.52
C ARG A 127 -16.43 -5.80 -25.08
N ASP A 128 -17.50 -6.12 -24.36
CA ASP A 128 -17.35 -6.68 -23.01
C ASP A 128 -17.07 -8.18 -23.11
N SER A 129 -15.81 -8.56 -22.93
CA SER A 129 -15.35 -9.93 -22.90
C SER A 129 -14.71 -10.25 -21.55
N LYS A 130 -14.70 -11.52 -21.15
CA LYS A 130 -14.03 -11.96 -19.90
C LYS A 130 -12.59 -11.45 -19.81
N SER A 131 -11.85 -11.48 -20.92
CA SER A 131 -10.47 -10.98 -20.98
C SER A 131 -10.36 -9.47 -20.83
N ALA A 132 -11.35 -8.70 -21.30
CA ALA A 132 -11.44 -7.26 -21.07
C ALA A 132 -11.77 -6.97 -19.60
N SER A 133 -12.76 -7.66 -19.02
CA SER A 133 -13.10 -7.52 -17.59
C SER A 133 -11.97 -7.96 -16.66
N ASP A 134 -11.14 -8.92 -17.07
CA ASP A 134 -9.96 -9.34 -16.33
C ASP A 134 -8.80 -8.32 -16.40
N ALA A 135 -8.75 -7.49 -17.46
CA ALA A 135 -7.80 -6.38 -17.57
C ALA A 135 -8.16 -5.24 -16.59
N ASP A 136 -9.45 -5.00 -16.34
CA ASP A 136 -9.92 -4.01 -15.35
C ASP A 136 -9.41 -4.32 -13.93
N LYS A 137 -9.04 -5.58 -13.65
CA LYS A 137 -8.50 -6.01 -12.35
C LYS A 137 -7.00 -5.74 -12.19
N THR A 138 -6.31 -5.26 -13.24
CA THR A 138 -4.85 -5.04 -13.22
C THR A 138 -4.40 -4.10 -12.10
N PRO A 139 -5.03 -2.93 -11.87
CA PRO A 139 -4.64 -2.04 -10.77
C PRO A 139 -4.72 -2.73 -9.40
N LEU A 140 -5.78 -3.52 -9.16
CA LEU A 140 -5.94 -4.25 -7.91
C LEU A 140 -4.91 -5.37 -7.74
N ARG A 141 -4.56 -6.09 -8.82
CA ARG A 141 -3.52 -7.13 -8.78
C ARG A 141 -2.16 -6.55 -8.41
N VAL A 142 -1.80 -5.42 -9.02
CA VAL A 142 -0.55 -4.70 -8.72
C VAL A 142 -0.54 -4.21 -7.28
N LEU A 143 -1.60 -3.54 -6.83
CA LEU A 143 -1.71 -3.05 -5.45
C LEU A 143 -1.60 -4.19 -4.43
N SER A 144 -2.35 -5.27 -4.62
CA SER A 144 -2.37 -6.41 -3.69
C SER A 144 -1.03 -7.17 -3.69
N GLY A 145 -0.39 -7.29 -4.84
CA GLY A 145 0.94 -7.90 -4.97
C GLY A 145 2.02 -7.08 -4.29
N PHE A 146 1.98 -5.75 -4.44
CA PHE A 146 2.96 -4.84 -3.81
C PHE A 146 2.80 -4.87 -2.29
N LEU A 147 1.58 -4.66 -1.81
CA LEU A 147 1.25 -4.64 -0.38
C LEU A 147 1.49 -6.00 0.30
N GLY A 148 1.24 -7.10 -0.42
CA GLY A 148 1.42 -8.45 0.13
C GLY A 148 2.85 -8.77 0.55
N ARG A 149 3.85 -8.05 0.04
CA ARG A 149 5.26 -8.20 0.49
C ARG A 149 5.53 -7.59 1.87
N PHE A 150 4.63 -6.74 2.36
CA PHE A 150 4.71 -6.11 3.68
C PHE A 150 3.69 -6.71 4.66
N ASP A 151 3.11 -7.87 4.32
CA ASP A 151 2.06 -8.54 5.11
C ASP A 151 0.84 -7.64 5.37
N VAL A 152 0.53 -6.73 4.44
CA VAL A 152 -0.67 -5.90 4.43
C VAL A 152 -1.47 -6.15 3.14
N GLN A 153 -2.77 -5.85 3.18
CA GLN A 153 -3.68 -6.03 2.05
C GLN A 153 -4.64 -4.85 1.96
N PRO A 154 -5.14 -4.50 0.75
CA PRO A 154 -6.22 -3.53 0.64
C PRO A 154 -7.48 -4.08 1.34
N THR A 155 -8.27 -3.19 1.93
CA THR A 155 -9.55 -3.55 2.55
C THR A 155 -10.63 -3.77 1.48
N ASP A 156 -11.74 -4.40 1.85
CA ASP A 156 -12.80 -4.72 0.90
C ASP A 156 -13.45 -3.51 0.22
N PRO A 157 -13.66 -2.35 0.91
CA PRO A 157 -14.10 -1.13 0.24
C PRO A 157 -13.15 -0.67 -0.88
N ILE A 158 -11.83 -0.74 -0.65
CA ILE A 158 -10.82 -0.36 -1.65
C ILE A 158 -10.83 -1.35 -2.82
N LYS A 159 -10.89 -2.65 -2.53
CA LYS A 159 -11.01 -3.70 -3.56
C LYS A 159 -12.27 -3.49 -4.42
N ALA A 160 -13.40 -3.19 -3.79
CA ALA A 160 -14.67 -2.98 -4.47
C ALA A 160 -14.64 -1.74 -5.35
N ALA A 161 -14.12 -0.62 -4.85
CA ALA A 161 -13.98 0.62 -5.60
C ALA A 161 -13.09 0.46 -6.84
N ILE A 162 -11.92 -0.19 -6.69
CA ILE A 162 -11.01 -0.44 -7.83
C ILE A 162 -11.69 -1.35 -8.87
N LYS A 163 -12.36 -2.43 -8.44
CA LYS A 163 -13.08 -3.33 -9.36
C LYS A 163 -14.23 -2.64 -10.09
N ALA A 164 -14.92 -1.72 -9.41
CA ALA A 164 -16.02 -0.95 -9.98
C ALA A 164 -15.56 0.31 -10.74
N MET A 165 -14.23 0.56 -10.79
CA MET A 165 -13.63 1.78 -11.33
C MET A 165 -14.28 3.06 -10.75
N GLN A 166 -14.49 3.08 -9.43
CA GLN A 166 -15.06 4.21 -8.69
C GLN A 166 -13.99 4.89 -7.85
N PRO A 167 -14.03 6.24 -7.74
CA PRO A 167 -13.09 6.93 -6.86
C PRO A 167 -13.30 6.51 -5.41
N ILE A 168 -12.21 6.37 -4.68
CA ILE A 168 -12.25 6.13 -3.23
C ILE A 168 -11.08 6.83 -2.54
N ASP A 169 -11.33 7.27 -1.32
CA ASP A 169 -10.36 7.83 -0.41
C ASP A 169 -10.56 7.19 0.96
N ALA A 170 -9.71 6.22 1.30
CA ALA A 170 -9.87 5.38 2.47
C ALA A 170 -8.70 5.56 3.44
N ALA A 171 -9.02 5.94 4.68
CA ALA A 171 -8.07 5.91 5.79
C ALA A 171 -8.02 4.49 6.40
N LEU A 172 -6.80 4.01 6.65
CA LEU A 172 -6.49 2.72 7.25
C LEU A 172 -5.64 2.94 8.52
N PRO A 173 -5.55 1.95 9.43
CA PRO A 173 -4.61 2.01 10.54
C PRO A 173 -3.17 2.03 10.02
N GLY A 174 -2.57 3.22 9.90
CA GLY A 174 -1.19 3.40 9.45
C GLY A 174 -1.00 3.79 7.98
N ALA A 175 -2.07 4.03 7.21
CA ALA A 175 -1.96 4.54 5.84
C ALA A 175 -3.26 5.19 5.35
N ARG A 176 -3.21 5.88 4.22
CA ARG A 176 -4.37 6.31 3.45
C ARG A 176 -4.20 5.85 2.02
N ILE A 177 -5.22 5.26 1.42
CA ILE A 177 -5.21 4.84 0.01
C ILE A 177 -6.27 5.61 -0.74
N VAL A 178 -5.85 6.27 -1.82
CA VAL A 178 -6.72 6.97 -2.76
C VAL A 178 -6.67 6.24 -4.09
N PHE A 179 -7.81 5.98 -4.70
CA PHE A 179 -7.89 5.53 -6.08
C PHE A 179 -8.73 6.51 -6.88
N ASP A 180 -8.16 6.95 -7.99
CA ASP A 180 -8.80 7.81 -8.98
C ASP A 180 -8.88 7.05 -10.31
N PRO A 181 -10.07 6.69 -10.82
CA PRO A 181 -10.22 5.98 -12.08
C PRO A 181 -9.94 6.84 -13.32
N GLY A 182 -9.80 8.17 -13.16
CA GLY A 182 -9.65 9.15 -14.23
C GLY A 182 -10.84 9.25 -15.18
N PRO A 183 -10.83 10.25 -16.08
CA PRO A 183 -11.92 10.45 -17.03
C PRO A 183 -11.92 9.38 -18.12
N VAL A 184 -13.13 9.05 -18.60
CA VAL A 184 -13.33 8.26 -19.82
C VAL A 184 -13.47 9.24 -20.99
N ALA A 185 -12.51 9.22 -21.91
CA ALA A 185 -12.51 10.14 -23.06
C ALA A 185 -13.61 9.79 -24.08
N ASP A 186 -13.83 8.50 -24.33
CA ASP A 186 -14.87 8.00 -25.22
C ASP A 186 -15.67 6.89 -24.51
N PRO A 187 -16.99 7.07 -24.26
CA PRO A 187 -17.83 6.05 -23.65
C PRO A 187 -17.86 4.71 -24.40
N LYS A 188 -17.60 4.70 -25.71
CA LYS A 188 -17.49 3.49 -26.52
C LYS A 188 -16.28 2.64 -26.14
N TYR A 189 -15.19 3.28 -25.75
CA TYR A 189 -13.94 2.66 -25.33
C TYR A 189 -13.71 2.93 -23.84
N LYS A 190 -14.68 2.49 -23.02
CA LYS A 190 -14.72 2.79 -21.58
C LYS A 190 -13.43 2.45 -20.85
N ARG A 191 -12.60 1.54 -21.35
CA ARG A 191 -11.35 1.10 -20.70
C ARG A 191 -10.12 1.86 -21.15
N ASP A 192 -10.22 2.65 -22.22
CA ASP A 192 -9.15 3.52 -22.68
C ASP A 192 -9.07 4.77 -21.79
N ARG A 193 -8.44 4.59 -20.63
CA ARG A 193 -8.33 5.61 -19.58
C ARG A 193 -7.03 5.49 -18.80
N SER A 194 -6.67 6.59 -18.13
CA SER A 194 -5.62 6.60 -17.10
C SER A 194 -6.25 6.59 -15.72
N SER A 195 -5.74 5.75 -14.83
CA SER A 195 -6.15 5.67 -13.42
C SER A 195 -4.94 5.70 -12.51
N MET A 196 -5.14 6.09 -11.26
CA MET A 196 -4.06 6.32 -10.29
C MET A 196 -4.43 5.72 -8.93
N ILE A 197 -3.50 4.96 -8.34
CA ILE A 197 -3.58 4.53 -6.94
C ILE A 197 -2.48 5.26 -6.17
N THR A 198 -2.86 5.98 -5.13
CA THR A 198 -1.93 6.67 -4.24
C THR A 198 -1.99 6.05 -2.85
N ILE A 199 -0.85 5.64 -2.31
CA ILE A 199 -0.69 5.17 -0.92
C ILE A 199 0.07 6.24 -0.17
N ILE A 200 -0.48 6.73 0.94
CA ILE A 200 0.00 7.92 1.66
C ILE A 200 0.29 7.55 3.11
N ARG A 201 1.48 7.93 3.59
CA ARG A 201 1.89 7.77 4.98
C ARG A 201 1.06 8.69 5.89
N PRO A 202 0.68 8.25 7.10
CA PRO A 202 0.00 9.11 8.07
C PRO A 202 0.84 10.35 8.38
N GLY A 203 0.20 11.52 8.39
CA GLY A 203 0.86 12.79 8.65
C GLY A 203 1.70 13.34 7.49
N ALA A 204 1.83 12.63 6.37
CA ALA A 204 2.39 13.20 5.15
C ALA A 204 1.45 14.27 4.59
N LYS A 205 2.00 15.43 4.23
CA LYS A 205 1.23 16.48 3.55
C LYS A 205 0.89 16.01 2.13
N ASN A 206 -0.36 16.23 1.70
CA ASN A 206 -0.72 16.06 0.29
C ASN A 206 -0.02 17.16 -0.54
N PRO A 207 0.82 16.83 -1.55
CA PRO A 207 1.33 17.79 -2.51
C PRO A 207 0.24 18.34 -3.45
N THR A 208 -0.94 17.70 -3.52
CA THR A 208 -1.98 18.01 -4.50
C THR A 208 -3.27 18.51 -3.84
N GLN A 209 -3.14 19.62 -3.11
CA GLN A 209 -4.18 20.64 -2.96
C GLN A 209 -3.52 22.01 -3.11
N ALA A 210 -2.64 22.18 -4.08
CA ALA A 210 -2.58 23.47 -4.76
C ALA A 210 -3.81 23.49 -5.66
N GLN A 211 -4.92 24.03 -5.13
CA GLN A 211 -6.03 24.47 -5.98
C GLN A 211 -5.42 25.24 -7.15
N ALA A 212 -5.75 24.85 -8.37
CA ALA A 212 -5.89 25.85 -9.41
C ALA A 212 -6.82 26.90 -8.81
N ALA A 213 -6.27 28.01 -8.34
CA ALA A 213 -7.06 29.18 -8.10
C ALA A 213 -7.77 29.46 -9.44
N PRO A 214 -9.10 29.65 -9.46
CA PRO A 214 -9.72 30.19 -10.65
C PRO A 214 -9.00 31.50 -10.92
N ASP A 215 -8.41 31.62 -12.11
CA ASP A 215 -8.03 32.91 -12.67
C ASP A 215 -9.27 33.79 -12.54
N THR A 216 -9.26 34.69 -11.57
CA THR A 216 -10.19 35.81 -11.53
C THR A 216 -9.97 36.54 -12.82
N ALA A 217 -10.89 36.33 -13.76
CA ALA A 217 -11.04 37.13 -14.95
C ALA A 217 -11.08 38.60 -14.53
N THR A 218 -10.00 39.31 -14.78
CA THR A 218 -9.98 40.77 -14.78
C THR A 218 -10.87 41.20 -15.96
N PRO A 219 -11.97 41.93 -15.75
CA PRO A 219 -12.67 42.55 -16.87
C PRO A 219 -11.79 43.68 -17.39
N ASP A 220 -11.27 43.51 -18.61
CA ASP A 220 -10.64 44.59 -19.37
C ASP A 220 -11.65 45.71 -19.53
N THR A 221 -11.42 46.79 -18.79
CA THR A 221 -12.06 48.07 -19.04
C THR A 221 -11.43 48.64 -20.30
N VAL A 222 -12.07 48.39 -21.44
CA VAL A 222 -11.73 49.09 -22.69
C VAL A 222 -12.24 50.52 -22.57
N THR A 223 -11.39 51.40 -22.05
CA THR A 223 -11.53 52.85 -22.25
C THR A 223 -11.03 53.15 -23.66
N ARG A 224 -11.93 53.35 -24.61
CA ARG A 224 -11.63 54.09 -25.84
C ARG A 224 -12.40 55.40 -25.86
N LYS A 225 -11.66 56.44 -26.21
CA LYS A 225 -12.03 57.84 -26.41
C LYS A 225 -13.20 58.00 -27.38
#